data_AF-A0A9W7HYE4-F1
#
_entry.id   AF-A0A9W7HYE4-F1
#
_cell.length_a   1.000
_cell.length_b   1.000
_cell.length_c   1.000
_cell.angle_alpha   90.00
_cell.angle_beta   90.00
_cell.angle_gamma   90.00
#
_symmetry.space_group_name_H-M   'P 1'
#
loop_
_entity.id
_entity.type
_entity.pdbx_description
1 polymer ?
#
loop_
_entity_poly.entity_id
_entity_poly.type
_entity_poly.pdbx_seq_one_letter_code
_entity_poly.pdbx_strand_id
1 'polypeptide(L)'
;MFTATFKVLLNIIGDGATSAQRAEAYAAYEALTFFDFVFILHLIRKVFEIHDIPCQTLQQQSQDILNSMHLVSSIESLLQKLRDEGWNGLIVNVRSFCDSIYTPIPDSNAHYNARKGRSHHRQDNITLEDYYKVDIFNTIIDTQLQELNDKFNNHTME
;
A
#
# COMPACT_ATOMS: atom_id res chain seq x y z
N MET A 1 7.91 10.11 -9.84
CA MET A 1 7.44 9.26 -10.95
C MET A 1 5.97 9.46 -11.29
N PHE A 2 5.04 9.43 -10.33
CA PHE A 2 3.60 9.52 -10.59
C PHE A 2 3.16 10.68 -11.51
N THR A 3 3.61 11.91 -11.24
CA THR A 3 3.29 13.08 -12.08
C THR A 3 3.79 12.97 -13.52
N ALA A 4 4.95 12.34 -13.73
CA ALA A 4 5.50 12.14 -15.07
C ALA A 4 4.66 11.12 -15.83
N THR A 5 4.28 10.00 -15.19
CA THR A 5 3.39 8.99 -15.77
C THR A 5 2.03 9.58 -16.13
N PHE A 6 1.43 10.41 -15.25
CA PHE A 6 0.18 11.13 -15.53
C PHE A 6 0.27 12.00 -16.78
N LYS A 7 1.33 12.81 -16.89
CA LYS A 7 1.56 13.67 -18.05
C LYS A 7 1.69 12.86 -19.33
N VAL A 8 2.44 11.75 -19.29
CA VAL A 8 2.59 10.86 -20.45
C VAL A 8 1.25 10.28 -20.87
N LEU A 9 0.42 9.81 -19.94
CA LEU A 9 -0.89 9.27 -20.24
C LEU A 9 -1.82 10.33 -20.83
N LEU A 10 -1.88 11.53 -20.24
CA LEU A 10 -2.66 12.65 -20.78
C LEU A 10 -2.24 13.03 -22.20
N ASN A 11 -0.93 13.07 -22.46
CA ASN A 11 -0.40 13.33 -23.79
C ASN A 11 -0.82 12.23 -24.79
N ILE A 12 -0.76 10.95 -24.40
CA ILE A 12 -1.18 9.84 -25.27
C ILE A 12 -2.70 9.87 -25.51
N ILE A 13 -3.50 10.27 -24.53
CA ILE A 13 -4.96 10.41 -24.67
C ILE A 13 -5.29 11.48 -25.74
N GLY A 14 -4.59 12.62 -25.73
CA GLY A 14 -4.77 13.68 -26.72
C GLY A 14 -4.17 13.32 -28.09
N ASP A 15 -2.89 12.96 -28.10
CA ASP A 15 -2.06 12.94 -29.30
C ASP A 15 -1.70 11.53 -29.80
N GLY A 16 -2.24 10.47 -29.19
CA GLY A 16 -1.94 9.08 -29.54
C GLY A 16 -2.21 8.75 -31.02
N ALA A 17 -1.35 7.95 -31.64
CA ALA A 17 -1.44 7.69 -33.08
C ALA A 17 -2.69 6.86 -33.47
N THR A 18 -3.15 5.98 -32.58
CA THR A 18 -4.32 5.12 -32.82
C THR A 18 -5.41 5.33 -31.77
N SER A 19 -6.66 5.05 -32.13
CA SER A 19 -7.78 5.05 -31.17
C SER A 19 -7.59 4.03 -30.05
N ALA A 20 -6.99 2.88 -30.35
CA ALA A 20 -6.66 1.86 -29.35
C ALA A 20 -5.68 2.39 -28.29
N GLN A 21 -4.60 3.07 -28.71
CA GLN A 21 -3.62 3.67 -27.80
C GLN A 21 -4.26 4.72 -26.89
N ARG A 22 -5.12 5.59 -27.44
CA ARG A 22 -5.84 6.60 -26.65
C ARG A 22 -6.76 5.96 -25.62
N ALA A 23 -7.48 4.91 -26.00
CA ALA A 23 -8.39 4.18 -25.11
C ALA A 23 -7.63 3.45 -23.98
N GLU A 24 -6.51 2.80 -24.30
CA GLU A 24 -5.65 2.14 -23.31
C GLU A 24 -5.04 3.16 -22.33
N ALA A 25 -4.54 4.29 -22.84
CA ALA A 25 -3.99 5.35 -22.01
C ALA A 25 -5.06 5.97 -21.10
N TYR A 26 -6.29 6.14 -21.60
CA TYR A 26 -7.42 6.60 -20.81
C TYR A 26 -7.79 5.59 -19.71
N ALA A 27 -7.89 4.30 -20.03
CA ALA A 27 -8.17 3.27 -19.04
C ALA A 27 -7.08 3.19 -17.96
N ALA A 28 -5.81 3.31 -18.33
CA ALA A 28 -4.71 3.39 -17.39
C ALA A 28 -4.77 4.66 -16.53
N TYR A 29 -5.11 5.80 -17.13
CA TYR A 29 -5.31 7.05 -16.39
C TYR A 29 -6.44 6.90 -15.35
N GLU A 30 -7.60 6.38 -15.74
CA GLU A 30 -8.70 6.11 -14.81
C GLU A 30 -8.26 5.17 -13.69
N ALA A 31 -7.58 4.06 -14.02
CA ALA A 31 -7.03 3.10 -13.06
C ALA A 31 -6.15 3.79 -11.99
N LEU A 32 -5.25 4.68 -12.41
CA LEU A 32 -4.34 5.41 -11.51
C LEU A 32 -5.04 6.50 -10.68
N THR A 33 -6.21 6.97 -11.13
CA THR A 33 -7.03 7.95 -10.39
C THR A 33 -8.01 7.32 -9.42
N PHE A 34 -8.16 6.00 -9.34
CA PHE A 34 -9.02 5.40 -8.33
C PHE A 34 -8.41 5.51 -6.94
N PHE A 35 -9.26 5.81 -5.96
CA PHE A 35 -8.86 5.89 -4.55
C PHE A 35 -8.16 4.61 -4.07
N ASP A 36 -8.67 3.42 -4.45
CA ASP A 36 -8.05 2.12 -4.15
C ASP A 36 -6.59 2.07 -4.56
N PHE A 37 -6.29 2.51 -5.79
CA PHE A 37 -4.93 2.50 -6.32
C PHE A 37 -4.03 3.46 -5.55
N VAL A 38 -4.49 4.69 -5.32
CA VAL A 38 -3.74 5.70 -4.57
C VAL A 38 -3.45 5.24 -3.14
N PHE A 39 -4.43 4.62 -2.49
CA PHE A 39 -4.32 4.08 -1.14
C PHE A 39 -3.26 2.98 -1.08
N ILE A 40 -3.37 1.96 -1.94
CA ILE A 40 -2.41 0.84 -2.01
C ILE A 40 -1.00 1.35 -2.32
N LEU A 41 -0.87 2.30 -3.26
CA LEU A 41 0.41 2.89 -3.62
C LEU A 41 1.10 3.55 -2.42
N HIS A 42 0.37 4.35 -1.64
CA HIS A 42 0.92 5.02 -0.46
C HIS A 42 1.28 4.03 0.66
N LEU A 43 0.45 3.00 0.85
CA LEU A 43 0.70 1.95 1.84
C LEU A 43 1.96 1.15 1.48
N ILE A 44 2.07 0.65 0.25
CA ILE A 44 3.26 -0.07 -0.21
C ILE A 44 4.50 0.81 -0.08
N ARG A 45 4.40 2.10 -0.43
CA ARG A 45 5.54 3.02 -0.26
C ARG A 45 5.97 3.11 1.21
N LYS A 46 5.03 3.21 2.15
CA LYS A 46 5.34 3.27 3.59
C LYS A 46 5.99 2.00 4.11
N VAL A 47 5.48 0.85 3.71
CA VAL A 47 6.09 -0.45 4.04
C VAL A 47 7.49 -0.53 3.46
N PHE A 48 7.67 -0.16 2.19
CA PHE A 48 8.97 -0.20 1.52
C PHE A 48 9.99 0.76 2.16
N GLU A 49 9.57 1.97 2.56
CA GLU A 49 10.40 2.93 3.30
C GLU A 49 10.95 2.33 4.61
N ILE A 50 10.19 1.46 5.29
CA ILE A 50 10.63 0.77 6.51
C ILE A 50 11.72 -0.27 6.19
N HIS A 51 11.59 -0.98 5.06
CA HIS A 51 12.57 -1.99 4.64
C HIS A 51 13.84 -1.40 4.00
N ASP A 52 13.79 -0.20 3.44
CA ASP A 52 14.88 0.37 2.62
C ASP A 52 16.20 0.57 3.39
N ILE A 53 16.16 1.25 4.55
CA ILE A 53 17.37 1.56 5.33
C ILE A 53 18.07 0.27 5.82
N PRO A 54 17.35 -0.72 6.39
CA PRO A 54 17.96 -1.99 6.77
C PRO A 54 18.46 -2.82 5.57
N CYS A 55 17.73 -2.84 4.45
CA CYS A 55 18.18 -3.54 3.23
C CYS A 55 19.49 -2.98 2.69
N GLN A 56 19.65 -1.66 2.65
CA GLN A 56 20.91 -1.02 2.25
C GLN A 56 22.05 -1.37 3.22
N THR A 57 21.76 -1.37 4.52
CA THR A 57 22.75 -1.72 5.56
C THR A 57 23.20 -3.18 5.46
N LEU A 58 22.27 -4.11 5.26
CA LEU A 58 22.56 -5.54 5.07
C LEU A 58 23.38 -5.80 3.81
N GLN A 59 23.07 -5.12 2.71
CA GLN A 59 23.82 -5.25 1.45
C GLN A 59 25.27 -4.77 1.59
N GLN A 60 25.54 -3.79 2.46
CA GLN A 60 26.87 -3.25 2.67
C GLN A 60 27.71 -4.03 3.71
N GLN A 61 27.06 -4.74 4.65
CA GLN A 61 27.72 -5.35 5.82
C GLN A 61 27.59 -6.88 5.86
N SER A 62 27.77 -7.58 4.73
CA SER A 62 27.46 -9.01 4.50
C SER A 62 28.08 -10.07 5.44
N GLN A 63 28.75 -9.70 6.53
CA GLN A 63 29.47 -10.62 7.43
C GLN A 63 29.03 -10.61 8.90
N ASP A 64 28.12 -9.73 9.35
CA ASP A 64 27.76 -9.66 10.78
C ASP A 64 26.30 -10.10 11.06
N ILE A 65 26.16 -11.35 11.55
CA ILE A 65 24.88 -11.97 11.91
C ILE A 65 24.19 -11.20 13.05
N LEU A 66 24.95 -10.64 14.00
CA LEU A 66 24.39 -9.88 15.12
C LEU A 66 23.79 -8.55 14.62
N ASN A 67 24.43 -7.90 13.65
CA ASN A 67 23.86 -6.73 13.00
C ASN A 67 22.58 -7.08 12.22
N SER A 68 22.52 -8.25 11.59
CA SER A 68 21.33 -8.70 10.87
C SER A 68 20.11 -8.91 11.78
N MET A 69 20.28 -9.58 12.93
CA MET A 69 19.20 -9.77 13.91
C MET A 69 18.67 -8.43 14.45
N HIS A 70 19.56 -7.49 14.76
CA HIS A 70 19.16 -6.17 15.25
C HIS A 70 18.38 -5.37 14.20
N LEU A 71 18.72 -5.54 12.91
CA LEU A 71 18.01 -4.93 11.79
C LEU A 71 16.61 -5.53 11.61
N VAL A 72 16.46 -6.85 11.72
CA VAL A 72 15.14 -7.53 11.67
C VAL A 72 14.24 -7.02 12.80
N SER A 73 14.72 -7.01 14.05
CA SER A 73 13.92 -6.47 15.17
C SER A 73 13.57 -4.99 15.01
N SER A 74 14.44 -4.21 14.36
CA SER A 74 14.15 -2.81 14.04
C SER A 74 13.02 -2.68 13.01
N ILE A 75 13.01 -3.51 11.97
CA ILE A 75 11.92 -3.56 10.97
C ILE A 75 10.61 -3.95 11.66
N GLU A 76 10.61 -5.00 12.47
CA GLU A 76 9.42 -5.45 13.21
C GLU A 76 8.84 -4.34 14.10
N SER A 77 9.70 -3.64 14.85
CA SER A 77 9.28 -2.51 15.69
C SER A 77 8.67 -1.36 14.87
N LEU A 78 9.26 -1.05 13.71
CA LEU A 78 8.74 0.00 12.83
C LEU A 78 7.42 -0.39 12.16
N LEU A 79 7.27 -1.64 11.72
CA LEU A 79 6.02 -2.17 11.18
C LEU A 79 4.92 -2.19 12.24
N GLN A 80 5.23 -2.62 13.47
CA GLN A 80 4.29 -2.60 14.58
C GLN A 80 3.85 -1.17 14.91
N LYS A 81 4.79 -0.21 14.95
CA LYS A 81 4.46 1.20 15.13
C LYS A 81 3.60 1.75 13.99
N LEU A 82 3.90 1.38 12.75
CA LEU A 82 3.06 1.75 11.60
C LEU A 82 1.64 1.21 11.77
N ARG A 83 1.48 -0.03 12.22
CA ARG A 83 0.18 -0.66 12.48
C ARG A 83 -0.63 0.08 13.54
N ASP A 84 0.00 0.39 14.67
CA ASP A 84 -0.69 0.90 15.85
C ASP A 84 -1.00 2.41 15.74
N GLU A 85 -0.11 3.19 15.11
CA GLU A 85 -0.18 4.65 15.10
C GLU A 85 -0.27 5.25 13.68
N GLY A 86 0.08 4.48 12.64
CA GLY A 86 0.31 4.98 11.29
C GLY A 86 -0.94 5.24 10.46
N TRP A 87 -2.10 4.70 10.85
CA TRP A 87 -3.36 4.83 10.11
C TRP A 87 -3.71 6.30 9.80
N ASN A 88 -3.78 7.14 10.83
CA ASN A 88 -4.20 8.53 10.70
C ASN A 88 -3.24 9.34 9.80
N GLY A 89 -1.93 9.09 9.93
CA GLY A 89 -0.93 9.72 9.09
C GLY A 89 -1.05 9.28 7.62
N LEU A 90 -1.29 7.99 7.38
CA LEU A 90 -1.46 7.47 6.02
C LEU A 90 -2.71 8.05 5.36
N ILE A 91 -3.87 8.02 6.02
CA ILE A 91 -5.14 8.43 5.40
C ILE A 91 -5.16 9.93 5.10
N VAL A 92 -4.56 10.76 5.94
CA VAL A 92 -4.41 12.21 5.68
C VAL A 92 -3.56 12.44 4.44
N ASN A 93 -2.45 11.72 4.29
CA ASN A 93 -1.58 11.82 3.12
C ASN A 93 -2.29 11.35 1.84
N VAL A 94 -3.04 10.24 1.91
CA VAL A 94 -3.82 9.71 0.77
C VAL A 94 -4.89 10.72 0.34
N ARG A 95 -5.68 11.27 1.28
CA ARG A 95 -6.72 12.25 0.96
C ARG A 95 -6.13 13.52 0.35
N SER A 96 -5.08 14.08 0.95
CA SER A 96 -4.36 15.23 0.41
C SER A 96 -3.81 15.00 -1.00
N PHE A 97 -3.30 13.79 -1.25
CA PHE A 97 -2.86 13.41 -2.59
C PHE A 97 -4.03 13.31 -3.58
N CYS A 98 -5.13 12.66 -3.22
CA CYS A 98 -6.34 12.58 -4.06
C CYS A 98 -6.88 13.97 -4.41
N ASP A 99 -6.92 14.89 -3.44
CA ASP A 99 -7.31 16.29 -3.66
C ASP A 99 -6.41 16.96 -4.71
N SER A 100 -5.09 16.68 -4.66
CA SER A 100 -4.12 17.28 -5.59
C SER A 100 -4.26 16.79 -7.05
N ILE A 101 -4.87 15.62 -7.26
CA ILE A 101 -5.08 15.03 -8.59
C ILE A 101 -6.57 14.99 -8.99
N TYR A 102 -7.44 15.63 -8.20
CA TYR A 102 -8.89 15.65 -8.40
C TYR A 102 -9.53 14.25 -8.43
N THR A 103 -8.95 13.29 -7.70
CA THR A 103 -9.53 11.96 -7.52
C THR A 103 -10.72 12.06 -6.57
N PRO A 104 -11.91 11.51 -6.94
CA PRO A 104 -13.03 11.41 -6.02
C PRO A 104 -12.66 10.61 -4.77
N ILE A 105 -12.78 11.24 -3.60
CA ILE A 105 -12.62 10.57 -2.30
C ILE A 105 -13.96 9.96 -1.93
N PRO A 106 -14.02 8.63 -1.69
CA PRO A 106 -15.26 7.99 -1.31
C PRO A 106 -15.68 8.37 0.11
N ASP A 107 -16.99 8.41 0.37
CA ASP A 107 -17.52 8.68 1.70
C ASP A 107 -17.06 7.58 2.67
N SER A 108 -16.39 8.00 3.73
CA SER A 108 -15.79 7.11 4.72
C SER A 108 -16.84 6.36 5.53
N ASN A 109 -18.04 6.95 5.69
CA ASN A 109 -19.18 6.33 6.36
C ASN A 109 -20.08 5.56 5.40
N ALA A 110 -19.76 5.53 4.10
CA ALA A 110 -20.52 4.72 3.16
C ALA A 110 -20.44 3.25 3.58
N HIS A 111 -21.58 2.58 3.48
CA HIS A 111 -21.63 1.16 3.73
C HIS A 111 -20.83 0.42 2.66
N TYR A 112 -19.89 -0.43 3.08
CA TYR A 112 -19.11 -1.23 2.16
C TYR A 112 -19.99 -2.34 1.57
N ASN A 113 -20.56 -2.08 0.40
CA ASN A 113 -21.25 -3.10 -0.38
C ASN A 113 -20.20 -3.94 -1.09
N ALA A 114 -19.82 -5.08 -0.52
CA ALA A 114 -18.94 -6.06 -1.14
C ALA A 114 -19.49 -6.44 -2.52
N ARG A 115 -19.00 -5.78 -3.58
CA ARG A 115 -19.48 -5.95 -4.93
C ARG A 115 -18.98 -7.31 -5.43
N LYS A 116 -19.82 -8.34 -5.27
CA LYS A 116 -19.67 -9.71 -5.82
C LYS A 116 -18.40 -10.46 -5.35
N GLY A 117 -18.59 -11.44 -4.47
CA GLY A 117 -17.84 -12.70 -4.62
C GLY A 117 -17.18 -13.33 -3.40
N ARG A 118 -17.23 -12.75 -2.20
CA ARG A 118 -16.75 -13.44 -0.99
C ARG A 118 -17.66 -13.16 0.20
N SER A 119 -18.74 -13.93 0.30
CA SER A 119 -19.52 -14.03 1.52
C SER A 119 -18.72 -14.84 2.55
N HIS A 120 -17.95 -14.14 3.39
CA HIS A 120 -17.65 -14.65 4.73
C HIS A 120 -18.33 -13.74 5.74
N HIS A 121 -19.62 -14.03 5.94
CA HIS A 121 -20.35 -13.88 7.20
C HIS A 121 -19.91 -12.74 8.14
N ARG A 122 -19.96 -11.50 7.66
CA ARG A 122 -20.07 -10.31 8.51
C ARG A 122 -21.26 -9.50 8.04
N GLN A 123 -22.39 -9.79 8.66
CA GLN A 123 -23.66 -9.09 8.50
C GLN A 123 -23.64 -7.78 9.32
N ASP A 124 -22.52 -7.05 9.30
CA ASP A 124 -22.33 -5.85 10.10
C ASP A 124 -22.15 -4.65 9.19
N ASN A 125 -22.58 -3.49 9.67
CA ASN A 125 -22.43 -2.19 9.02
C ASN A 125 -20.96 -1.76 8.91
N ILE A 126 -20.15 -2.50 8.16
CA ILE A 126 -18.74 -2.19 7.90
C ILE A 126 -18.70 -0.92 7.07
N THR A 127 -18.08 0.11 7.64
CA THR A 127 -17.84 1.36 6.91
C THR A 127 -16.71 1.15 5.91
N LEU A 128 -16.67 1.98 4.87
CA LEU A 128 -15.57 1.95 3.92
C LEU A 128 -14.22 2.23 4.62
N GLU A 129 -14.22 3.08 5.65
CA GLU A 129 -13.03 3.32 6.46
C GLU A 129 -12.55 2.05 7.17
N ASP A 130 -13.47 1.30 7.78
CA ASP A 130 -13.15 0.02 8.44
C ASP A 130 -12.56 -0.98 7.45
N TYR A 131 -13.09 -1.05 6.23
CA TYR A 131 -12.54 -1.90 5.17
C TYR A 131 -11.08 -1.55 4.85
N TYR A 132 -10.78 -0.27 4.57
CA TYR A 132 -9.40 0.12 4.27
C TYR A 132 -8.45 -0.06 5.46
N LYS A 133 -8.93 0.21 6.68
CA LYS A 133 -8.09 0.10 7.89
C LYS A 133 -7.85 -1.35 8.29
N VAL A 134 -8.90 -2.13 8.39
CA VAL A 134 -8.83 -3.50 8.93
C VAL A 134 -8.46 -4.48 7.83
N ASP A 135 -9.21 -4.49 6.72
CA ASP A 135 -9.07 -5.55 5.72
C ASP A 135 -7.88 -5.33 4.77
N ILE A 136 -7.42 -4.08 4.61
CA ILE A 136 -6.27 -3.76 3.76
C ILE A 136 -5.05 -3.37 4.59
N PHE A 137 -5.11 -2.28 5.35
CA PHE A 137 -3.94 -1.72 6.04
C PHE A 137 -3.36 -2.66 7.09
N ASN A 138 -4.18 -3.13 8.04
CA ASN A 138 -3.72 -4.06 9.06
C ASN A 138 -3.28 -5.39 8.43
N THR A 139 -4.07 -5.95 7.51
CA THR A 139 -3.75 -7.21 6.83
C THR A 139 -2.38 -7.18 6.15
N ILE A 140 -2.05 -6.11 5.43
CA ILE A 140 -0.76 -5.98 4.75
C ILE A 140 0.38 -5.91 5.76
N ILE A 141 0.25 -5.13 6.82
CA ILE A 141 1.31 -5.01 7.83
C ILE A 141 1.47 -6.32 8.61
N ASP A 142 0.37 -6.97 8.99
CA ASP A 142 0.36 -8.26 9.67
C ASP A 142 1.01 -9.34 8.78
N THR A 143 0.78 -9.31 7.47
CA THR A 143 1.45 -10.21 6.51
C THR A 143 2.96 -9.96 6.49
N GLN A 144 3.43 -8.71 6.49
CA GLN A 144 4.86 -8.40 6.52
C GLN A 144 5.52 -8.85 7.84
N LEU A 145 4.85 -8.62 8.98
CA LEU A 145 5.30 -9.09 10.28
C LEU A 145 5.36 -10.62 10.35
N GLN A 146 4.34 -11.31 9.80
CA GLN A 146 4.33 -12.76 9.73
C GLN A 146 5.47 -13.29 8.86
N GLU A 147 5.70 -12.70 7.68
CA GLU A 147 6.80 -13.12 6.81
C GLU A 147 8.18 -12.93 7.44
N LEU A 148 8.38 -11.87 8.22
CA LEU A 148 9.63 -11.67 8.96
C LEU A 148 9.79 -12.73 10.04
N ASN A 149 8.74 -12.99 10.80
CA ASN A 149 8.74 -14.06 11.81
C ASN A 149 9.02 -15.43 11.18
N ASP A 150 8.36 -15.79 10.09
CA ASP A 150 8.54 -17.11 9.47
C ASP A 150 9.97 -17.30 8.91
N LYS A 151 10.62 -16.22 8.46
CA LYS A 151 11.97 -16.27 7.87
C LYS A 151 13.09 -16.21 8.91
N PHE A 152 12.88 -15.52 10.03
CA PHE A 152 13.94 -15.22 11.01
C PHE A 152 13.69 -15.79 12.41
N ASN A 153 12.48 -16.26 12.70
CA ASN A 153 12.15 -16.91 13.96
C ASN A 153 12.41 -18.42 13.84
N ASN A 154 13.49 -18.88 14.45
CA ASN A 154 13.90 -20.28 14.47
C ASN A 154 12.91 -21.13 15.28
N HIS A 155 11.91 -21.73 14.62
CA HIS A 155 11.32 -23.00 15.04
C HIS A 155 11.78 -24.18 14.17
N THR A 156 13.02 -24.11 13.69
CA THR A 156 13.77 -25.30 13.27
C THR A 156 14.87 -25.57 14.31
N MET A 157 14.44 -25.90 15.52
CA MET A 157 15.23 -26.73 16.41
C MET A 157 14.58 -28.11 16.45
N GLU A 158 15.14 -29.03 15.69
CA GLU A 158 15.49 -30.39 16.14
C GLU A 158 16.50 -31.00 15.18
#